data_AF-A0A944W0F7-F1
#
_entry.id   AF-A0A944W0F7-F1
#
_cell.length_a   1.000
_cell.length_b   1.000
_cell.length_c   1.000
_cell.angle_alpha   90.00
_cell.angle_beta   90.00
_cell.angle_gamma   90.00
#
_symmetry.space_group_name_H-M   'P 1'
#
loop_
_entity.id
_entity.type
_entity.pdbx_description
1 polymer ?
#
loop_
_entity_poly.entity_id
_entity_poly.type
_entity_poly.pdbx_seq_one_letter_code
_entity_poly.pdbx_strand_id
1 'polypeptide(L)'
;LAKDGVLGIMKNDPDMADSEVTVDYLIDNVFVVGSVDEVAQKLNDLKGEIGDFGTLLAMGHEWDPYEAWHGSMSMLKNEVMPKVA
;
A
#
# COMPACT_ATOMS: atom_id res chain seq x y z
N LEU A 1 16.59 2.35 0.77
CA LEU A 1 15.77 1.54 -0.17
C LEU A 1 16.62 0.78 -1.19
N ALA A 2 17.71 1.36 -1.73
CA ALA A 2 18.61 0.71 -2.68
C ALA A 2 19.66 -0.23 -2.05
N LYS A 3 19.23 -1.34 -1.42
CA LYS A 3 20.12 -2.48 -1.14
C LYS A 3 19.51 -3.72 -1.80
N ASP A 4 20.31 -4.37 -2.65
CA ASP A 4 20.11 -5.72 -3.17
C ASP A 4 18.75 -6.02 -3.80
N GLY A 5 18.48 -5.47 -4.99
CA GLY A 5 17.40 -5.94 -5.88
C GLY A 5 15.96 -5.70 -5.42
N VAL A 6 15.73 -5.23 -4.20
CA VAL A 6 14.40 -4.95 -3.62
C VAL A 6 13.64 -3.90 -4.42
N LEU A 7 14.32 -2.96 -5.08
CA LEU A 7 13.64 -1.99 -5.93
C LEU A 7 13.04 -2.62 -7.19
N GLY A 8 13.60 -3.74 -7.68
CA GLY A 8 13.11 -4.41 -8.90
C GLY A 8 11.67 -4.88 -8.78
N ILE A 9 11.25 -5.37 -7.61
CA ILE A 9 9.87 -5.82 -7.38
C ILE A 9 8.86 -4.67 -7.30
N MET A 10 9.33 -3.42 -7.17
CA MET A 10 8.47 -2.23 -7.08
C MET A 10 8.29 -1.54 -8.44
N LYS A 11 9.05 -1.95 -9.47
CA LYS A 11 9.01 -1.34 -10.78
C LYS A 11 7.90 -1.95 -11.63
N ASN A 12 7.06 -1.10 -12.21
CA ASN A 12 6.08 -1.52 -13.21
C ASN A 12 6.75 -1.85 -14.56
N ASP A 13 7.89 -1.23 -14.84
CA ASP A 13 8.74 -1.52 -16.00
C ASP A 13 10.11 -2.05 -15.51
N PRO A 14 10.50 -3.29 -15.86
CA PRO A 14 11.81 -3.85 -15.53
C PRO A 14 13.00 -2.98 -15.95
N ASP A 15 12.86 -2.19 -17.02
CA ASP A 15 13.92 -1.34 -17.57
C ASP A 15 13.99 0.06 -16.93
N MET A 16 13.03 0.41 -16.05
CA MET A 16 13.01 1.67 -15.30
C MET A 16 14.26 1.84 -14.43
N ALA A 17 14.82 3.05 -14.34
CA ALA A 17 16.02 3.27 -13.52
C ALA A 17 15.68 3.24 -12.02
N ASP A 18 16.58 2.71 -11.18
CA ASP A 18 16.39 2.69 -9.72
C ASP A 18 16.17 4.08 -9.12
N SER A 19 16.78 5.11 -9.71
CA SER A 19 16.63 6.52 -9.31
C SER A 19 15.22 7.07 -9.51
N GLU A 20 14.43 6.44 -10.38
CA GLU A 20 13.05 6.84 -10.64
C GLU A 20 12.07 6.21 -9.64
N VAL A 21 12.50 5.23 -8.84
CA VAL A 21 11.71 4.65 -7.75
C VAL A 21 11.75 5.60 -6.54
N THR A 22 11.05 6.72 -6.68
CA THR A 22 10.89 7.76 -5.65
C THR A 22 9.75 7.42 -4.68
N VAL A 23 9.62 8.17 -3.58
CA VAL A 23 8.49 8.03 -2.66
C VAL A 23 7.16 8.33 -3.38
N ASP A 24 7.11 9.36 -4.21
CA ASP A 24 5.91 9.71 -4.98
C ASP A 24 5.53 8.58 -5.93
N TYR A 25 6.51 7.99 -6.63
CA TYR A 25 6.29 6.81 -7.47
C TYR A 25 5.70 5.64 -6.65
N LEU A 26 6.23 5.37 -5.46
CA LEU A 26 5.73 4.29 -4.61
C LEU A 26 4.30 4.57 -4.11
N ILE A 27 3.95 5.82 -3.78
CA ILE A 27 2.59 6.21 -3.39
C ILE A 27 1.59 5.95 -4.52
N ASP A 28 1.98 6.29 -5.75
CA ASP A 28 1.08 6.18 -6.91
C ASP A 28 0.95 4.75 -7.43
N ASN A 29 2.00 3.92 -7.31
CA ASN A 29 2.09 2.65 -8.01
C ASN A 29 2.15 1.40 -7.11
N VAL A 30 2.51 1.54 -5.84
CA VAL A 30 2.80 0.38 -4.97
C VAL A 30 2.01 0.43 -3.66
N PHE A 31 1.99 1.58 -3.00
CA PHE A 31 1.39 1.70 -1.68
C PHE A 31 -0.13 1.87 -1.75
N VAL A 32 -0.82 1.22 -0.81
CA VAL A 32 -2.24 1.43 -0.60
C VAL A 32 -2.43 2.60 0.36
N VAL A 33 -2.34 3.81 -0.19
CA VAL A 33 -2.48 5.09 0.55
C VAL A 33 -3.58 5.92 -0.10
N GLY A 34 -4.33 6.65 0.73
CA GLY A 34 -5.40 7.55 0.33
C GLY A 34 -6.41 7.79 1.45
N SER A 35 -7.55 8.34 1.08
CA SER A 35 -8.77 8.36 1.91
C SER A 35 -9.31 6.95 2.14
N VAL A 36 -10.26 6.80 3.07
CA VAL A 36 -10.93 5.52 3.35
C VAL A 36 -11.54 4.91 2.08
N ASP A 37 -12.20 5.71 1.25
CA ASP A 37 -12.86 5.22 0.04
C ASP A 37 -11.84 4.80 -1.03
N GLU A 38 -10.76 5.58 -1.21
CA GLU A 38 -9.69 5.23 -2.17
C GLU A 38 -8.96 3.96 -1.77
N VAL A 39 -8.64 3.79 -0.48
CA VAL A 39 -7.97 2.59 0.04
C VAL A 39 -8.89 1.37 -0.11
N ALA A 40 -10.19 1.50 0.19
CA ALA A 40 -11.15 0.42 0.00
C ALA A 40 -11.27 0.02 -1.47
N GLN A 41 -11.31 1.01 -2.39
CA GLN A 41 -11.36 0.74 -3.83
C GLN A 41 -10.10 0.02 -4.29
N LYS A 42 -8.90 0.50 -3.94
CA LYS A 42 -7.62 -0.15 -4.29
C LYS A 42 -7.57 -1.61 -3.82
N LEU A 43 -8.11 -1.92 -2.63
CA LEU A 43 -8.16 -3.29 -2.12
C LEU A 43 -9.18 -4.17 -2.88
N ASN A 44 -10.34 -3.63 -3.24
CA ASN A 44 -11.32 -4.34 -4.06
C ASN A 44 -10.80 -4.58 -5.49
N ASP A 45 -10.09 -3.62 -6.07
CA ASP A 45 -9.44 -3.77 -7.37
C ASP A 45 -8.40 -4.89 -7.31
N LEU A 46 -7.56 -4.89 -6.28
CA LEU A 46 -6.59 -5.98 -6.04
C LEU A 46 -7.28 -7.34 -5.95
N LYS A 47 -8.40 -7.45 -5.20
CA LYS A 47 -9.21 -8.68 -5.15
C LYS A 47 -9.75 -9.09 -6.52
N GLY A 48 -10.14 -8.12 -7.34
CA GLY A 48 -10.58 -8.36 -8.72
C GLY A 48 -9.46 -8.95 -9.61
N GLU A 49 -8.22 -8.56 -9.37
CA GLU A 49 -7.06 -9.01 -10.13
C GLU A 49 -6.51 -10.37 -9.68
N ILE A 50 -6.40 -10.59 -8.36
CA ILE A 50 -5.71 -11.77 -7.80
C ILE A 50 -6.66 -12.83 -7.21
N GLY A 51 -7.94 -12.50 -7.07
CA GLY A 51 -8.92 -13.28 -6.33
C GLY A 51 -8.99 -12.94 -4.83
N ASP A 52 -9.77 -13.70 -4.08
CA ASP A 52 -9.96 -13.49 -2.65
C ASP A 52 -8.69 -13.73 -1.82
N PHE A 53 -8.52 -12.94 -0.77
CA PHE A 53 -7.56 -13.18 0.30
C PHE A 53 -8.26 -13.22 1.66
N GLY A 54 -7.75 -14.03 2.59
CA GLY A 54 -8.33 -14.16 3.93
C GLY A 54 -7.96 -13.00 4.87
N THR A 55 -6.72 -12.52 4.79
CA THR A 55 -6.18 -11.52 5.72
C THR A 55 -5.30 -10.51 4.98
N LEU A 56 -5.58 -9.23 5.18
CA LEU A 56 -4.67 -8.15 4.80
C LEU A 56 -3.59 -7.98 5.87
N LEU A 57 -2.34 -8.27 5.54
CA LEU A 57 -1.21 -7.99 6.42
C LEU A 57 -0.71 -6.55 6.18
N ALA A 58 -1.15 -5.62 7.02
CA ALA A 58 -0.69 -4.24 6.97
C ALA A 58 0.75 -4.14 7.49
N MET A 59 1.69 -3.81 6.59
CA MET A 59 3.09 -3.57 6.94
C MET A 59 3.32 -2.07 7.16
N GLY A 60 3.70 -1.69 8.38
CA GLY A 60 4.11 -0.33 8.72
C GLY A 60 5.50 -0.37 9.33
N HIS A 61 6.44 0.38 8.76
CA HIS A 61 7.83 0.44 9.26
C HIS A 61 7.98 1.44 10.42
N GLU A 62 7.11 2.45 10.49
CA GLU A 62 7.24 3.57 11.41
C GLU A 62 5.88 3.95 12.00
N TRP A 63 5.90 4.18 13.30
CA TRP A 63 4.79 4.54 14.18
C TRP A 63 4.98 5.94 14.79
N ASP A 64 5.84 6.77 14.20
CA ASP A 64 6.08 8.15 14.65
C ASP A 64 5.65 9.11 13.53
N PRO A 65 4.70 10.03 13.77
CA PRO A 65 3.97 10.25 15.02
C PRO A 65 2.90 9.19 15.31
N TYR A 66 2.89 8.71 16.56
CA TYR A 66 2.04 7.61 17.02
C TYR A 66 0.55 7.83 16.76
N GLU A 67 0.05 9.04 17.01
CA GLU A 67 -1.37 9.36 16.83
C GLU A 67 -1.80 9.25 15.35
N ALA A 68 -0.93 9.64 14.42
CA ALA A 68 -1.23 9.51 13.00
C ALA A 68 -1.25 8.04 12.56
N TRP A 69 -0.25 7.26 13.00
CA TRP A 69 -0.20 5.83 12.73
C TRP A 69 -1.40 5.09 13.33
N HIS A 70 -1.69 5.31 14.61
CA HIS A 70 -2.80 4.70 15.32
C HIS A 70 -4.15 5.08 14.69
N GLY A 71 -4.32 6.35 14.30
CA GLY A 71 -5.49 6.82 13.56
C GLY A 71 -5.66 6.10 12.23
N SER A 72 -4.59 6.01 11.43
CA SER A 72 -4.58 5.29 10.14
C SER A 72 -4.95 3.80 10.31
N MET A 73 -4.32 3.11 11.26
CA MET A 73 -4.62 1.70 11.54
C MET A 73 -6.05 1.48 12.07
N SER A 74 -6.58 2.44 12.85
CA SER A 74 -7.97 2.42 13.31
C SER A 74 -8.95 2.57 12.13
N MET A 75 -8.71 3.51 11.22
CA MET A 75 -9.53 3.69 10.01
C MET A 75 -9.45 2.46 9.09
N LEU A 76 -8.24 1.90 8.90
CA LEU A 76 -8.06 0.68 8.13
C LEU A 76 -8.96 -0.44 8.67
N LYS A 77 -8.90 -0.70 9.98
CA LYS A 77 -9.69 -1.76 10.61
C LYS A 77 -11.20 -1.47 10.59
N ASN A 78 -11.61 -0.28 11.01
CA ASN A 78 -13.00 0.00 11.37
C ASN A 78 -13.81 0.60 10.20
N GLU A 79 -13.16 1.19 9.20
CA GLU A 79 -13.84 1.91 8.13
C GLU A 79 -13.52 1.36 6.73
N VAL A 80 -12.26 0.95 6.48
CA VAL A 80 -11.86 0.39 5.18
C VAL A 80 -12.27 -1.07 5.06
N MET A 81 -11.82 -1.95 5.96
CA MET A 81 -12.07 -3.40 5.83
C MET A 81 -13.55 -3.76 5.69
N PRO A 82 -14.52 -3.08 6.36
CA PRO A 82 -15.95 -3.35 6.13
C PRO A 82 -16.46 -3.03 4.72
N LYS A 83 -15.73 -2.21 3.95
CA LYS A 83 -16.05 -1.84 2.55
C LYS A 83 -15.36 -2.73 1.52
N VAL A 84 -14.45 -3.61 1.96
CA VAL A 84 -13.75 -4.57 1.09
C VAL A 84 -14.57 -5.86 1.11
N ALA A 85 -15.21 -6.18 -0.02
CA ALA A 85 -16.14 -7.31 -0.15
C ALA A 85 -15.44 -8.52 -0.75
#